data_AF-V4YGG2-F1
#
_entry.id   AF-V4YGG2-F1
#
_cell.length_a   1.000
_cell.length_b   1.000
_cell.length_c   1.000
_cell.angle_alpha   90.00
_cell.angle_beta   90.00
_cell.angle_gamma   90.00
#
_symmetry.space_group_name_H-M   'P 1'
#
loop_
_entity.id
_entity.type
_entity.pdbx_description
1 polymer ?
#
loop_
_entity_poly.entity_id
_entity_poly.type
_entity_poly.pdbx_seq_one_letter_code
_entity_poly.pdbx_strand_id
1 'polypeptide(L)'
;TLEEAHDGDADKDDIESNLRIEHHTTFDTEGLSVNGTPFSEWLHGSIQYSFAEWLVRDLLFEIRDTGHAGELLELYDAIPNIDRAEINGEAEVTIEEDGDQKTEAREFDIVFRDRMGAPLFLAELNDSREPTPEVTLHDLVTGAKVLRESNPSIAAAFGVTESFFEPGALETAEDATSGGLLSRNSQKSYVKLSRKEGFHLCLIEYRDGEFHLNVPEL
;
A
#
# COMPACT_ATOMS: atom_id res chain seq x y z
N THR A 1 -5.79 7.90 -19.03
CA THR A 1 -5.03 6.82 -18.36
C THR A 1 -4.60 7.32 -16.99
N LEU A 2 -4.07 6.47 -16.10
CA LEU A 2 -3.54 6.96 -14.81
C LEU A 2 -2.38 7.95 -14.99
N GLU A 3 -1.59 7.80 -16.06
CA GLU A 3 -0.54 8.75 -16.44
C GLU A 3 -1.12 10.12 -16.81
N GLU A 4 -2.17 10.18 -17.64
CA GLU A 4 -2.86 11.44 -17.96
C GLU A 4 -3.49 12.09 -16.71
N ALA A 5 -4.05 11.29 -15.80
CA ALA A 5 -4.61 11.80 -14.54
C ALA A 5 -3.55 12.37 -13.61
N HIS A 6 -2.38 11.70 -13.53
CA HIS A 6 -1.21 12.15 -12.79
C HIS A 6 -0.70 13.51 -13.29
N ASP A 7 -0.65 13.68 -14.61
CA ASP A 7 -0.19 14.90 -15.28
C ASP A 7 -1.25 16.03 -15.24
N GLY A 8 -2.46 15.73 -14.77
CA GLY A 8 -3.57 16.68 -14.62
C GLY A 8 -4.42 16.85 -15.88
N ASP A 9 -4.23 16.00 -16.89
CA ASP A 9 -4.93 16.03 -18.17
C ASP A 9 -6.19 15.15 -18.21
N ALA A 10 -6.44 14.36 -17.15
CA ALA A 10 -7.66 13.55 -16.98
C ALA A 10 -8.26 13.69 -15.57
N ASP A 11 -9.58 13.52 -15.49
CA ASP A 11 -10.34 13.49 -14.24
C ASP A 11 -10.76 12.07 -13.83
N LYS A 12 -11.51 11.98 -12.73
CA LYS A 12 -11.96 10.69 -12.18
C LYS A 12 -12.95 9.98 -13.10
N ASP A 13 -13.83 10.72 -13.77
CA ASP A 13 -14.82 10.16 -14.70
C ASP A 13 -14.11 9.53 -15.93
N ASP A 14 -13.00 10.14 -16.38
CA ASP A 14 -12.14 9.59 -17.43
C ASP A 14 -11.51 8.25 -17.01
N ILE A 15 -11.11 8.10 -15.75
CA ILE A 15 -10.53 6.84 -15.23
C ILE A 15 -11.62 5.78 -15.05
N GLU A 16 -12.77 6.12 -14.47
CA GLU A 16 -13.88 5.18 -14.26
C GLU A 16 -14.36 4.57 -15.58
N SER A 17 -14.46 5.38 -16.63
CA SER A 17 -14.91 4.93 -17.94
C SER A 17 -13.92 3.98 -18.63
N ASN A 18 -12.61 4.14 -18.40
CA ASN A 18 -11.55 3.44 -19.12
C ASN A 18 -10.84 2.32 -18.35
N LEU A 19 -10.71 2.43 -17.02
CA LEU A 19 -9.99 1.46 -16.20
C LEU A 19 -10.82 0.17 -16.04
N ARG A 20 -10.19 -0.95 -16.36
CA ARG A 20 -10.74 -2.30 -16.19
C ARG A 20 -9.81 -3.08 -15.28
N ILE A 21 -10.36 -3.57 -14.17
CA ILE A 21 -9.66 -4.43 -13.24
C ILE A 21 -10.08 -5.87 -13.57
N GLU A 22 -9.13 -6.65 -14.07
CA GLU A 22 -9.31 -8.07 -14.31
C GLU A 22 -8.73 -8.87 -13.13
N HIS A 23 -9.38 -9.95 -12.75
CA HIS A 23 -8.85 -10.85 -11.72
C HIS A 23 -8.38 -12.16 -12.37
N HIS A 24 -7.24 -12.65 -11.92
CA HIS A 24 -6.66 -13.91 -12.36
C HIS A 24 -6.36 -14.78 -11.16
N THR A 25 -6.74 -16.05 -11.23
CA THR A 25 -6.49 -17.05 -10.18
C THR A 25 -5.55 -18.12 -10.70
N THR A 26 -4.71 -18.66 -9.81
CA THR A 26 -3.86 -19.83 -10.10
C THR A 26 -4.62 -21.15 -9.97
N PHE A 27 -5.88 -21.09 -9.55
CA PHE A 27 -6.80 -22.21 -9.36
C PHE A 27 -8.10 -22.00 -10.15
N ASP A 28 -8.83 -23.08 -10.38
CA ASP A 28 -10.14 -23.05 -11.05
C ASP A 28 -11.22 -22.49 -10.11
N THR A 29 -11.97 -21.50 -10.60
CA THR A 29 -13.03 -20.82 -9.86
C THR A 29 -14.42 -21.39 -10.16
N GLU A 30 -14.58 -22.26 -11.15
CA GLU A 30 -15.89 -22.79 -11.53
C GLU A 30 -16.53 -23.58 -10.36
N GLY A 31 -17.68 -23.11 -9.89
CA GLY A 31 -18.38 -23.71 -8.74
C GLY A 31 -17.70 -23.50 -7.38
N LEU A 32 -16.62 -22.71 -7.30
CA LEU A 32 -15.94 -22.42 -6.05
C LEU A 32 -16.76 -21.46 -5.18
N SER A 33 -16.82 -21.74 -3.88
CA SER A 33 -17.45 -20.87 -2.89
C SER A 33 -16.63 -20.77 -1.62
N VAL A 34 -16.71 -19.61 -0.97
CA VAL A 34 -16.11 -19.32 0.34
C VAL A 34 -17.25 -19.13 1.32
N ASN A 35 -17.35 -20.02 2.32
CA ASN A 35 -18.44 -20.00 3.30
C ASN A 35 -19.86 -19.97 2.68
N GLY A 36 -20.04 -20.59 1.51
CA GLY A 36 -21.30 -20.63 0.77
C GLY A 36 -21.54 -19.47 -0.20
N THR A 37 -20.68 -18.45 -0.19
CA THR A 37 -20.72 -17.32 -1.14
C THR A 37 -19.91 -17.69 -2.39
N PRO A 38 -20.43 -17.51 -3.62
CA PRO A 38 -19.65 -17.72 -4.84
C PRO A 38 -18.32 -16.95 -4.79
N PHE A 39 -17.22 -17.56 -5.23
CA PHE A 39 -15.89 -16.96 -5.12
C PHE A 39 -15.81 -15.55 -5.70
N SER A 40 -16.40 -15.31 -6.87
CA SER A 40 -16.43 -13.98 -7.50
C SER A 40 -17.15 -12.95 -6.62
N GLU A 41 -18.29 -13.30 -6.03
CA GLU A 41 -19.03 -12.41 -5.13
C GLU A 41 -18.26 -12.15 -3.83
N TRP A 42 -17.65 -13.19 -3.26
CA TRP A 42 -16.81 -13.05 -2.07
C TRP A 42 -15.59 -12.14 -2.33
N LEU A 43 -14.91 -12.31 -3.47
CA LEU A 43 -13.75 -11.51 -3.85
C LEU A 43 -14.13 -10.03 -4.01
N HIS A 44 -15.18 -9.72 -4.78
CA HIS A 44 -15.59 -8.31 -4.97
C HIS A 44 -16.18 -7.68 -3.71
N GLY A 45 -16.61 -8.49 -2.74
CA GLY A 45 -17.06 -8.03 -1.42
C GLY A 45 -15.94 -7.95 -0.38
N SER A 46 -14.70 -8.30 -0.71
CA SER A 46 -13.60 -8.29 0.25
C SER A 46 -12.97 -6.90 0.37
N ILE A 47 -12.40 -6.61 1.54
CA ILE A 47 -11.64 -5.38 1.74
C ILE A 47 -10.39 -5.35 0.84
N GLN A 48 -9.77 -6.50 0.56
CA GLN A 48 -8.58 -6.57 -0.28
C GLN A 48 -8.88 -6.06 -1.69
N TYR A 49 -9.98 -6.53 -2.29
CA TYR A 49 -10.39 -6.07 -3.61
C TYR A 49 -10.79 -4.59 -3.59
N SER A 50 -11.60 -4.20 -2.59
CA SER A 50 -12.07 -2.82 -2.46
C SER A 50 -10.91 -1.84 -2.27
N PHE A 51 -9.89 -2.21 -1.49
CA PHE A 51 -8.69 -1.42 -1.28
C PHE A 51 -7.84 -1.30 -2.54
N ALA A 52 -7.63 -2.41 -3.25
CA ALA A 52 -6.91 -2.40 -4.52
C ALA A 52 -7.60 -1.53 -5.56
N GLU A 53 -8.94 -1.58 -5.62
CA GLU A 53 -9.74 -0.72 -6.49
C GLU A 53 -9.62 0.75 -6.11
N TRP A 54 -9.84 1.09 -4.83
CA TRP A 54 -9.71 2.46 -4.35
C TRP A 54 -8.31 3.04 -4.61
N LEU A 55 -7.26 2.26 -4.39
CA LEU A 55 -5.88 2.73 -4.56
C LEU A 55 -5.62 3.17 -6.01
N VAL A 56 -6.11 2.42 -7.00
CA VAL A 56 -5.90 2.75 -8.42
C VAL A 56 -6.92 3.76 -8.96
N ARG A 57 -8.11 3.88 -8.36
CA ARG A 57 -9.17 4.76 -8.84
C ARG A 57 -9.21 6.12 -8.17
N ASP A 58 -8.89 6.19 -6.89
CA ASP A 58 -9.23 7.33 -6.03
C ASP A 58 -7.99 8.01 -5.44
N LEU A 59 -7.03 7.23 -4.91
CA LEU A 59 -5.92 7.77 -4.13
C LEU A 59 -5.12 8.85 -4.87
N LEU A 60 -4.91 8.69 -6.18
CA LEU A 60 -4.23 9.70 -7.00
C LEU A 60 -4.95 11.05 -6.93
N PHE A 61 -6.28 11.04 -7.08
CA PHE A 61 -7.10 12.24 -7.01
C PHE A 61 -7.16 12.82 -5.60
N GLU A 62 -7.28 11.98 -4.58
CA GLU A 62 -7.29 12.42 -3.18
C GLU A 62 -5.98 13.13 -2.81
N ILE A 63 -4.82 12.57 -3.16
CA ILE A 63 -3.51 13.21 -2.93
C ILE A 63 -3.44 14.55 -3.67
N ARG A 64 -3.85 14.58 -4.94
CA ARG A 64 -3.83 15.78 -5.78
C ARG A 64 -4.72 16.88 -5.20
N ASP A 65 -5.94 16.55 -4.81
CA ASP A 65 -6.95 17.49 -4.35
C ASP A 65 -6.64 18.06 -2.95
N THR A 66 -5.87 17.34 -2.14
CA THR A 66 -5.33 17.88 -0.87
C THR A 66 -4.16 18.86 -1.06
N GLY A 67 -3.60 18.95 -2.27
CA GLY A 67 -2.44 19.79 -2.57
C GLY A 67 -1.10 19.25 -2.04
N HIS A 68 -1.07 18.01 -1.52
CA HIS A 68 0.13 17.40 -0.94
C HIS A 68 0.92 16.52 -1.92
N ALA A 69 0.60 16.53 -3.22
CA ALA A 69 1.30 15.71 -4.22
C ALA A 69 2.84 15.87 -4.16
N GLY A 70 3.35 17.07 -3.90
CA GLY A 70 4.80 17.28 -3.73
C GLY A 70 5.39 16.71 -2.43
N GLU A 71 4.61 16.62 -1.36
CA GLU A 71 5.03 16.05 -0.08
C GLU A 71 4.92 14.52 -0.06
N LEU A 72 4.07 13.96 -0.95
CA LEU A 72 3.87 12.53 -1.17
C LEU A 72 4.41 12.07 -2.53
N LEU A 73 5.41 12.77 -3.07
CA LEU A 73 5.82 12.63 -4.47
C LEU A 73 6.16 11.20 -4.88
N GLU A 74 6.94 10.46 -4.07
CA GLU A 74 7.30 9.08 -4.42
C GLU A 74 6.07 8.17 -4.49
N LEU A 75 5.10 8.35 -3.58
CA LEU A 75 3.83 7.63 -3.61
C LEU A 75 3.01 8.05 -4.84
N TYR A 76 2.85 9.36 -5.06
CA TYR A 76 2.05 9.92 -6.14
C TYR A 76 2.56 9.47 -7.52
N ASP A 77 3.88 9.56 -7.76
CA ASP A 77 4.54 9.16 -9.00
C ASP A 77 4.47 7.64 -9.25
N ALA A 78 4.32 6.83 -8.20
CA ALA A 78 4.28 5.37 -8.31
C ALA A 78 2.90 4.82 -8.68
N ILE A 79 1.78 5.52 -8.40
CA ILE A 79 0.43 5.03 -8.67
C ILE A 79 0.20 4.68 -10.15
N PRO A 80 0.59 5.52 -11.14
CA PRO A 80 0.40 5.19 -12.55
C PRO A 80 1.19 3.98 -13.04
N ASN A 81 2.22 3.56 -12.28
CA ASN A 81 3.06 2.43 -12.64
C ASN A 81 2.48 1.08 -12.19
N ILE A 82 1.38 1.06 -11.45
CA ILE A 82 0.72 -0.18 -11.04
C ILE A 82 0.23 -0.93 -12.29
N ASP A 83 0.66 -2.17 -12.39
CA ASP A 83 0.23 -3.13 -13.40
C ASP A 83 -0.71 -4.19 -12.79
N ARG A 84 -0.42 -4.64 -11.57
CA ARG A 84 -1.24 -5.62 -10.85
C ARG A 84 -1.14 -5.51 -9.34
N ALA A 85 -2.13 -6.07 -8.65
CA ALA A 85 -2.14 -6.31 -7.21
C ALA A 85 -2.22 -7.82 -6.96
N GLU A 86 -1.31 -8.33 -6.14
CA GLU A 86 -1.27 -9.73 -5.71
C GLU A 86 -1.85 -9.83 -4.30
N ILE A 87 -3.03 -10.43 -4.16
CA ILE A 87 -3.64 -10.73 -2.85
C ILE A 87 -2.93 -11.95 -2.25
N ASN A 88 -2.53 -11.86 -0.98
CA ASN A 88 -1.58 -12.75 -0.31
C ASN A 88 -0.27 -12.84 -1.11
N GLY A 89 0.29 -11.67 -1.42
CA GLY A 89 1.48 -11.54 -2.25
C GLY A 89 2.77 -11.74 -1.45
N GLU A 90 3.83 -12.18 -2.13
CA GLU A 90 5.16 -12.33 -1.55
C GLU A 90 6.15 -11.35 -2.19
N ALA A 91 6.95 -10.65 -1.39
CA ALA A 91 8.05 -9.84 -1.88
C ALA A 91 9.40 -10.43 -1.45
N GLU A 92 10.32 -10.55 -2.40
CA GLU A 92 11.65 -11.09 -2.15
C GLU A 92 12.62 -10.00 -1.67
N VAL A 93 13.38 -10.30 -0.62
CA VAL A 93 14.52 -9.51 -0.17
C VAL A 93 15.80 -10.31 -0.39
N THR A 94 16.85 -9.63 -0.87
CA THR A 94 18.21 -10.17 -0.90
C THR A 94 18.99 -9.62 0.29
N ILE A 95 19.48 -10.52 1.14
CA ILE A 95 20.25 -10.22 2.34
C ILE A 95 21.68 -10.71 2.11
N GLU A 96 22.67 -9.86 2.42
CA GLU A 96 24.07 -10.27 2.48
C GLU A 96 24.40 -10.73 3.91
N GLU A 97 24.75 -12.00 4.05
CA GLU A 97 25.13 -12.61 5.33
C GLU A 97 26.45 -13.38 5.15
N ASP A 98 27.46 -13.05 5.95
CA ASP A 98 28.79 -13.68 5.92
C ASP A 98 29.50 -13.71 4.54
N GLY A 99 29.14 -12.79 3.64
CA GLY A 99 29.69 -12.70 2.28
C GLY A 99 28.94 -13.52 1.23
N ASP A 100 27.88 -14.23 1.62
CA ASP A 100 26.95 -14.91 0.73
C ASP A 100 25.65 -14.10 0.61
N GLN A 101 25.01 -14.15 -0.58
CA GLN A 101 23.70 -13.57 -0.81
C GLN A 101 22.61 -14.63 -0.60
N LYS A 102 21.65 -14.33 0.28
CA LYS A 102 20.47 -15.15 0.54
C LYS A 102 19.22 -14.38 0.15
N THR A 103 18.33 -15.05 -0.59
CA THR A 103 17.00 -14.52 -0.87
C THR A 103 15.99 -15.07 0.13
N GLU A 104 15.20 -14.19 0.72
CA GLU A 104 14.07 -14.54 1.58
C GLU A 104 12.79 -13.92 1.02
N ALA A 105 11.67 -14.63 1.13
CA ALA A 105 10.35 -14.11 0.78
C ALA A 105 9.64 -13.60 2.04
N ARG A 106 8.93 -12.47 1.92
CA ARG A 106 8.03 -11.96 2.94
C ARG A 106 6.62 -11.82 2.38
N GLU A 107 5.66 -12.33 3.11
CA GLU A 107 4.24 -12.25 2.77
C GLU A 107 3.65 -10.90 3.20
N PHE A 108 2.69 -10.41 2.42
CA PHE A 108 1.82 -9.29 2.74
C PHE A 108 0.41 -9.61 2.22
N ASP A 109 -0.61 -9.05 2.85
CA ASP A 109 -1.98 -9.23 2.37
C ASP A 109 -2.16 -8.74 0.93
N ILE A 110 -1.48 -7.65 0.54
CA ILE A 110 -1.42 -7.22 -0.86
C ILE A 110 -0.03 -6.69 -1.22
N VAL A 111 0.47 -7.11 -2.38
CA VAL A 111 1.65 -6.53 -3.04
C VAL A 111 1.24 -5.93 -4.39
N PHE A 112 1.39 -4.62 -4.57
CA PHE A 112 1.22 -3.97 -5.86
C PHE A 112 2.54 -3.95 -6.62
N ARG A 113 2.49 -4.22 -7.92
CA ARG A 113 3.68 -4.33 -8.75
C ARG A 113 3.58 -3.53 -10.04
N ASP A 114 4.74 -3.14 -10.53
CA ASP A 114 4.87 -2.63 -11.87
C ASP A 114 4.81 -3.75 -12.93
N ARG A 115 4.84 -3.34 -14.20
CA ARG A 115 4.84 -4.23 -15.37
C ARG A 115 6.05 -5.17 -15.41
N MET A 116 7.17 -4.80 -14.78
CA MET A 116 8.37 -5.63 -14.69
C MET A 116 8.31 -6.61 -13.52
N GLY A 117 7.29 -6.51 -12.66
CA GLY A 117 7.10 -7.32 -11.47
C GLY A 117 7.80 -6.78 -10.23
N ALA A 118 8.39 -5.59 -10.29
CA ALA A 118 9.00 -4.97 -9.11
C ALA A 118 7.90 -4.50 -8.14
N PRO A 119 8.04 -4.75 -6.82
CA PRO A 119 7.06 -4.29 -5.84
C PRO A 119 7.08 -2.76 -5.74
N LEU A 120 5.90 -2.15 -5.80
CA LEU A 120 5.68 -0.71 -5.64
C LEU A 120 5.09 -0.39 -4.27
N PHE A 121 4.07 -1.15 -3.86
CA PHE A 121 3.36 -0.93 -2.60
C PHE A 121 3.12 -2.24 -1.87
N LEU A 122 3.20 -2.18 -0.54
CA LEU A 122 2.96 -3.29 0.37
C LEU A 122 1.78 -2.93 1.27
N ALA A 123 0.88 -3.88 1.57
CA ALA A 123 -0.25 -3.62 2.46
C ALA A 123 -0.54 -4.77 3.43
N GLU A 124 -0.88 -4.40 4.67
CA GLU A 124 -1.43 -5.26 5.72
C GLU A 124 -2.84 -4.76 6.05
N LEU A 125 -3.80 -5.68 6.10
CA LEU A 125 -5.23 -5.39 6.23
C LEU A 125 -5.78 -6.08 7.48
N ASN A 126 -6.40 -5.28 8.35
CA ASN A 126 -7.22 -5.78 9.45
C ASN A 126 -8.70 -5.68 9.05
N ASP A 127 -9.27 -6.79 8.58
CA ASP A 127 -10.68 -6.93 8.21
C ASP A 127 -11.61 -7.29 9.40
N SER A 128 -11.06 -7.25 10.62
CA SER A 128 -11.80 -7.56 11.83
C SER A 128 -12.37 -6.31 12.49
N ARG A 129 -13.32 -6.53 13.40
CA ARG A 129 -13.87 -5.46 14.26
C ARG A 129 -12.93 -5.06 15.39
N GLU A 130 -11.92 -5.90 15.68
CA GLU A 130 -10.93 -5.60 16.68
C GLU A 130 -9.95 -4.55 16.14
N PRO A 131 -9.42 -3.67 16.99
CA PRO A 131 -8.48 -2.66 16.54
C PRO A 131 -7.17 -3.28 16.05
N THR A 132 -6.49 -2.57 15.14
CA THR A 132 -5.20 -3.02 14.60
C THR A 132 -4.12 -2.89 15.67
N PRO A 133 -3.49 -4.00 16.09
CA PRO A 133 -2.52 -3.97 17.18
C PRO A 133 -1.18 -3.40 16.71
N GLU A 134 -0.38 -2.96 17.69
CA GLU A 134 0.98 -2.45 17.48
C GLU A 134 1.85 -3.39 16.64
N VAL A 135 1.80 -4.69 16.94
CA VAL A 135 2.61 -5.71 16.26
C VAL A 135 2.39 -5.74 14.75
N THR A 136 1.15 -5.57 14.29
CA THR A 136 0.83 -5.56 12.86
C THR A 136 1.55 -4.41 12.15
N LEU A 137 1.53 -3.21 12.75
CA LEU A 137 2.20 -2.07 12.13
C LEU A 137 3.72 -2.16 12.26
N HIS A 138 4.23 -2.63 13.40
CA HIS A 138 5.64 -2.86 13.60
C HIS A 138 6.21 -3.83 12.54
N ASP A 139 5.51 -4.92 12.26
CA ASP A 139 5.93 -5.94 11.30
C ASP A 139 5.86 -5.41 9.87
N LEU A 140 4.81 -4.66 9.50
CA LEU A 140 4.72 -3.95 8.23
C LEU A 140 5.92 -3.01 8.03
N VAL A 141 6.19 -2.13 9.00
CA VAL A 141 7.28 -1.14 8.90
C VAL A 141 8.62 -1.84 8.81
N THR A 142 8.87 -2.86 9.62
CA THR A 142 10.14 -3.60 9.62
C THR A 142 10.34 -4.36 8.32
N GLY A 143 9.29 -5.06 7.84
CA GLY A 143 9.31 -5.77 6.57
C GLY A 143 9.56 -4.84 5.39
N ALA A 144 8.84 -3.72 5.32
CA ALA A 144 9.00 -2.72 4.27
C ALA A 144 10.40 -2.08 4.26
N LYS A 145 10.98 -1.79 5.45
CA LYS A 145 12.36 -1.28 5.56
C LYS A 145 13.36 -2.25 4.95
N VAL A 146 13.28 -3.52 5.34
CA VAL A 146 14.18 -4.59 4.85
C VAL A 146 14.02 -4.79 3.34
N LEU A 147 12.80 -4.81 2.82
CA LEU A 147 12.55 -4.98 1.39
C LEU A 147 13.01 -3.82 0.54
N ARG A 148 12.83 -2.58 1.03
CA ARG A 148 13.21 -1.37 0.31
C ARG A 148 14.72 -1.28 0.04
N GLU A 149 15.56 -1.94 0.85
CA GLU A 149 17.01 -2.01 0.62
C GLU A 149 17.36 -2.72 -0.70
N SER A 150 16.65 -3.80 -1.04
CA SER A 150 16.84 -4.53 -2.31
C SER A 150 15.84 -4.17 -3.41
N ASN A 151 14.76 -3.44 -3.06
CA ASN A 151 13.68 -3.06 -3.96
C ASN A 151 13.44 -1.54 -3.92
N PRO A 152 14.26 -0.74 -4.64
CA PRO A 152 14.18 0.72 -4.63
C PRO A 152 12.94 1.29 -5.35
N SER A 153 12.05 0.43 -5.82
CA SER A 153 10.74 0.79 -6.39
C SER A 153 9.64 0.92 -5.33
N ILE A 154 9.83 0.37 -4.11
CA ILE A 154 8.80 0.37 -3.06
C ILE A 154 8.57 1.79 -2.52
N ALA A 155 7.55 2.47 -3.01
CA ALA A 155 7.29 3.87 -2.69
C ALA A 155 6.45 4.05 -1.40
N ALA A 156 5.65 3.05 -1.02
CA ALA A 156 4.82 3.13 0.17
C ALA A 156 4.47 1.77 0.79
N ALA A 157 4.14 1.81 2.08
CA ALA A 157 3.57 0.72 2.86
C ALA A 157 2.25 1.18 3.49
N PHE A 158 1.22 0.35 3.44
CA PHE A 158 -0.15 0.67 3.85
C PHE A 158 -0.61 -0.23 4.99
N GLY A 159 -0.92 0.36 6.15
CA GLY A 159 -1.73 -0.31 7.16
C GLY A 159 -3.18 0.06 6.91
N VAL A 160 -4.05 -0.93 6.70
CA VAL A 160 -5.48 -0.71 6.41
C VAL A 160 -6.32 -1.40 7.48
N THR A 161 -7.40 -0.78 7.94
CA THR A 161 -8.28 -1.39 8.94
C THR A 161 -9.75 -1.06 8.70
N GLU A 162 -10.66 -2.01 8.93
CA GLU A 162 -12.12 -1.74 9.03
C GLU A 162 -12.54 -1.21 10.41
N SER A 163 -11.58 -1.06 11.33
CA SER A 163 -11.80 -0.60 12.69
C SER A 163 -11.00 0.69 12.93
N PHE A 164 -10.07 0.66 13.88
CA PHE A 164 -9.15 1.75 14.18
C PHE A 164 -7.79 1.19 14.61
N PHE A 165 -6.75 2.03 14.60
CA PHE A 165 -5.42 1.64 15.09
C PHE A 165 -5.33 1.80 16.61
N GLU A 166 -4.77 0.81 17.30
CA GLU A 166 -4.48 0.94 18.73
C GLU A 166 -3.42 2.04 18.98
N PRO A 167 -3.37 2.62 20.19
CA PRO A 167 -2.37 3.64 20.52
C PRO A 167 -0.92 3.22 20.26
N GLY A 168 -0.55 1.96 20.52
CA GLY A 168 0.80 1.48 20.25
C GLY A 168 1.13 1.38 18.75
N ALA A 169 0.13 1.09 17.91
CA ALA A 169 0.29 1.15 16.46
C ALA A 169 0.50 2.61 16.01
N LEU A 170 -0.25 3.57 16.55
CA LEU A 170 -0.05 4.98 16.24
C LEU A 170 1.33 5.49 16.69
N GLU A 171 1.79 5.08 17.87
CA GLU A 171 3.14 5.38 18.38
C GLU A 171 4.23 4.78 17.46
N THR A 172 4.03 3.54 16.99
CA THR A 172 4.93 2.91 16.00
C THR A 172 4.99 3.71 14.70
N ALA A 173 3.86 4.22 14.21
CA ALA A 173 3.79 5.05 13.02
C ALA A 173 4.54 6.38 13.21
N GLU A 174 4.31 7.03 14.34
CA GLU A 174 5.00 8.25 14.74
C GLU A 174 6.51 8.00 14.82
N ASP A 175 6.96 7.03 15.60
CA ASP A 175 8.39 6.70 15.74
C ASP A 175 9.07 6.38 14.39
N ALA A 176 8.36 5.69 13.50
CA ALA A 176 8.88 5.34 12.18
C ALA A 176 9.06 6.57 11.26
N THR A 177 8.25 7.62 11.45
CA THR A 177 8.18 8.79 10.55
C THR A 177 8.82 10.05 11.16
N SER A 178 8.92 10.13 12.49
CA SER A 178 9.46 11.25 13.29
C SER A 178 10.99 11.33 13.33
N GLY A 179 11.69 10.51 12.52
CA GLY A 179 13.16 10.41 12.48
C GLY A 179 13.88 11.70 12.05
N GLY A 180 14.06 12.62 13.00
CA GLY A 180 15.14 13.63 13.00
C GLY A 180 14.80 14.98 13.63
N LEU A 181 15.41 15.29 14.78
CA LEU A 181 15.43 16.59 15.50
C LEU A 181 15.95 17.81 14.67
N LEU A 182 16.30 17.61 13.40
CA LEU A 182 16.73 18.64 12.44
C LEU A 182 16.10 18.44 11.05
N SER A 183 15.01 17.69 10.94
CA SER A 183 14.37 17.33 9.68
C SER A 183 13.75 18.57 9.01
N ARG A 184 14.45 19.14 8.03
CA ARG A 184 13.88 20.01 6.99
C ARG A 184 13.19 19.19 5.87
N ASN A 185 12.86 17.92 6.11
CA ASN A 185 12.18 17.14 5.08
C ASN A 185 10.70 17.55 5.06
N SER A 186 10.23 18.01 3.91
CA SER A 186 8.82 18.40 3.70
C SER A 186 7.93 17.20 3.42
N GLN A 187 8.48 15.99 3.29
CA GLN A 187 7.72 14.78 2.99
C GLN A 187 6.94 14.28 4.20
N LYS A 188 5.62 14.09 4.03
CA LYS A 188 4.71 13.62 5.07
C LYS A 188 4.76 12.09 5.23
N SER A 189 4.61 11.63 6.47
CA SER A 189 4.60 10.21 6.86
C SER A 189 5.73 9.38 6.25
N TYR A 190 6.91 10.00 6.09
CA TYR A 190 8.02 9.40 5.37
C TYR A 190 8.95 8.64 6.32
N VAL A 191 9.05 7.33 6.13
CA VAL A 191 9.98 6.46 6.84
C VAL A 191 11.34 6.55 6.18
N LYS A 192 12.33 7.11 6.89
CA LYS A 192 13.69 7.27 6.36
C LYS A 192 14.54 6.02 6.59
N LEU A 193 15.20 5.55 5.55
CA LEU A 193 16.31 4.59 5.62
C LEU A 193 17.66 5.31 5.57
N SER A 194 17.75 6.30 4.69
CA SER A 194 18.91 7.18 4.53
C SER A 194 18.47 8.61 4.26
N ARG A 195 19.40 9.51 3.91
CA ARG A 195 19.03 10.90 3.56
C ARG A 195 18.21 11.02 2.27
N LYS A 196 18.27 10.01 1.40
CA LYS A 196 17.65 10.02 0.07
C LYS A 196 16.75 8.82 -0.18
N GLU A 197 16.69 7.89 0.77
CA GLU A 197 15.96 6.64 0.63
C GLU A 197 15.02 6.48 1.81
N GLY A 198 13.83 6.02 1.49
CA GLY A 198 12.73 5.82 2.40
C GLY A 198 11.49 5.42 1.61
N PHE A 199 10.36 5.43 2.28
CA PHE A 199 9.05 5.17 1.69
C PHE A 199 7.97 5.86 2.55
N HIS A 200 6.78 6.06 2.00
CA HIS A 200 5.66 6.61 2.76
C HIS A 200 4.94 5.51 3.55
N LEU A 201 4.73 5.72 4.85
CA LEU A 201 3.84 4.89 5.67
C LEU A 201 2.45 5.53 5.70
N CYS A 202 1.46 4.83 5.18
CA CYS A 202 0.08 5.33 5.07
C CYS A 202 -0.84 4.49 5.97
N LEU A 203 -1.56 5.14 6.88
CA LEU A 203 -2.57 4.48 7.70
C LEU A 203 -3.94 4.75 7.10
N ILE A 204 -4.76 3.72 6.93
CA ILE A 204 -6.04 3.84 6.23
C ILE A 204 -7.13 3.20 7.08
N GLU A 205 -8.19 3.96 7.33
CA GLU A 205 -9.41 3.46 7.95
C GLU A 205 -10.49 3.30 6.88
N TYR A 206 -11.07 2.11 6.79
CA TYR A 206 -12.25 1.83 5.99
C TYR A 206 -13.48 1.92 6.87
N ARG A 207 -14.31 2.94 6.65
CA ARG A 207 -15.57 3.16 7.39
C ARG A 207 -16.63 3.71 6.46
N ASP A 208 -17.88 3.36 6.75
CA ASP A 208 -19.04 3.83 5.98
C ASP A 208 -18.95 3.56 4.45
N GLY A 209 -18.15 2.57 4.02
CA GLY A 209 -17.95 2.22 2.62
C GLY A 209 -16.85 3.03 1.91
N GLU A 210 -16.09 3.84 2.63
CA GLU A 210 -15.05 4.71 2.10
C GLU A 210 -13.72 4.46 2.81
N PHE A 211 -12.61 4.55 2.06
CA PHE A 211 -11.27 4.56 2.61
C PHE A 211 -10.87 5.99 2.96
N HIS A 212 -10.24 6.16 4.12
CA HIS A 212 -9.70 7.45 4.53
C HIS A 212 -8.23 7.32 4.88
N LEU A 213 -7.40 8.05 4.13
CA LEU A 213 -5.98 8.17 4.40
C LEU A 213 -5.76 9.06 5.64
N ASN A 214 -5.25 8.43 6.70
CA ASN A 214 -4.73 9.08 7.89
C ASN A 214 -3.21 9.20 7.75
N VAL A 215 -2.76 10.44 7.63
CA VAL A 215 -1.33 10.79 7.61
C VAL A 215 -0.93 11.07 9.07
N PRO A 216 -0.03 10.29 9.70
CA PRO A 216 0.53 10.68 10.99
C PRO A 216 1.13 12.08 10.89
N GLU A 217 0.63 12.99 11.74
CA GLU A 217 0.80 14.45 11.75
C GLU A 217 0.07 15.25 10.63
N LEU A 218 -1.12 15.75 10.97
CA LEU A 218 -1.74 16.95 10.36
C LEU A 218 -1.72 18.12 11.35
#